data_AF-A0A317X654-F1
#
_entry.id   AF-A0A317X654-F1
#
_cell.length_a   1.000
_cell.length_b   1.000
_cell.length_c   1.000
_cell.angle_alpha   90.00
_cell.angle_beta   90.00
_cell.angle_gamma   90.00
#
_symmetry.space_group_name_H-M   'P 1'
#
loop_
_entity.id
_entity.type
_entity.pdbx_description
1 polymer ?
#
loop_
_entity_poly.entity_id
_entity_poly.type
_entity_poly.pdbx_seq_one_letter_code
_entity_poly.pdbx_strand_id
1 'polypeptide(L)'
;MTDLSKTAIILVDPYNDFLHPDGKLTSKLKDLEEKQTVKHMTELVAMARLHHIPIFYGLHQQWTPNSFHDWRHMTPNNVKQKHIRFFEEGTFGSRIYEGLEPDPTNGDVVVSRHWNSE
;
A
#
# COMPACT_ATOMS: atom_id res chain seq x y z
N MET A 1 20.88 6.66 -23.15
CA MET A 1 20.22 6.46 -21.85
C MET A 1 18.86 7.10 -21.94
N THR A 2 17.82 6.47 -21.39
CA THR A 2 16.47 7.04 -21.34
C THR A 2 16.44 8.22 -20.37
N ASP A 3 15.83 9.34 -20.75
CA ASP A 3 15.58 10.47 -19.84
C ASP A 3 14.46 10.10 -18.86
N LEU A 4 14.78 10.13 -17.56
CA LEU A 4 13.88 9.76 -16.47
C LEU A 4 13.33 10.98 -15.70
N SER A 5 13.67 12.20 -16.12
CA SER A 5 13.26 13.43 -15.43
C SER A 5 11.74 13.66 -15.39
N LYS A 6 10.98 12.96 -16.23
CA LYS A 6 9.52 12.99 -16.31
C LYS A 6 8.87 11.68 -15.87
N THR A 7 9.60 10.85 -15.13
CA THR A 7 9.15 9.56 -14.64
C THR A 7 8.93 9.62 -13.14
N ALA A 8 7.89 8.94 -12.68
CA ALA A 8 7.61 8.71 -11.28
C ALA A 8 7.06 7.30 -11.10
N ILE A 9 7.19 6.76 -9.89
CA ILE A 9 6.55 5.50 -9.50
C ILE A 9 5.36 5.81 -8.61
N ILE A 10 4.27 5.08 -8.79
CA ILE A 10 3.14 5.09 -7.86
C ILE A 10 3.12 3.74 -7.15
N LEU A 11 3.36 3.75 -5.83
CA LEU A 11 3.33 2.56 -4.99
C LEU A 11 1.99 2.51 -4.24
N VAL A 12 1.15 1.55 -4.60
CA VAL A 12 -0.22 1.45 -4.09
C VAL A 12 -0.31 0.42 -2.97
N ASP A 13 -0.86 0.82 -1.84
CA ASP A 13 -1.18 -0.03 -0.69
C ASP A 13 -0.10 -1.05 -0.27
N PRO A 14 1.19 -0.67 -0.10
CA PRO A 14 2.23 -1.60 0.33
C PRO A 14 2.13 -1.94 1.83
N TYR A 15 0.93 -2.30 2.31
CA TYR A 15 0.64 -2.60 3.71
C TYR A 15 0.97 -4.04 4.08
N ASN A 16 1.32 -4.25 5.35
CA ASN A 16 1.52 -5.58 5.92
C ASN A 16 0.29 -6.48 5.78
N ASP A 17 -0.92 -5.93 5.87
CA ASP A 17 -2.14 -6.72 5.68
C ASP A 17 -2.23 -7.38 4.30
N PHE A 18 -1.54 -6.85 3.29
CA PHE A 18 -1.38 -7.49 1.99
C PHE A 18 -0.09 -8.29 1.85
N LEU A 19 1.05 -7.73 2.28
CA LEU A 19 2.37 -8.22 1.88
C LEU A 19 3.04 -9.13 2.91
N HIS A 20 2.70 -9.01 4.19
CA HIS A 20 3.30 -9.82 5.24
C HIS A 20 2.57 -11.16 5.39
N PRO A 21 3.25 -12.30 5.64
CA PRO A 21 2.58 -13.60 5.82
C PRO A 21 1.44 -13.61 6.84
N ASP A 22 1.59 -12.87 7.93
CA ASP A 22 0.59 -12.72 9.00
C ASP A 22 -0.49 -11.65 8.72
N GLY A 23 -0.50 -11.05 7.54
CA GLY A 23 -1.46 -10.03 7.14
C GLY A 23 -2.89 -10.59 6.98
N LYS A 24 -3.89 -9.78 7.33
CA LYS A 24 -5.31 -10.21 7.28
C LYS A 24 -5.78 -10.58 5.86
N LEU A 25 -5.16 -10.04 4.82
CA LEU A 25 -5.52 -10.26 3.41
C LEU A 25 -4.54 -11.15 2.64
N THR A 26 -3.32 -11.36 3.16
CA THR A 26 -2.25 -12.09 2.48
C THR A 26 -2.67 -13.48 2.02
N SER A 27 -3.40 -14.23 2.85
CA SER A 27 -3.92 -15.57 2.48
C SER A 27 -4.88 -15.58 1.28
N LYS A 28 -5.39 -14.42 0.85
CA LYS A 28 -6.22 -14.26 -0.34
C LYS A 28 -5.39 -13.99 -1.61
N LEU A 29 -4.12 -13.59 -1.47
CA LEU A 29 -3.17 -13.34 -2.54
C LEU A 29 -2.35 -14.60 -2.82
N LYS A 30 -2.95 -15.56 -3.53
CA LYS A 30 -2.43 -16.93 -3.66
C LYS A 30 -1.07 -17.05 -4.36
N ASP A 31 -0.69 -16.06 -5.16
CA ASP A 31 0.49 -16.04 -6.02
C ASP A 31 1.58 -15.06 -5.56
N LEU A 32 1.43 -14.46 -4.36
CA LEU A 32 2.34 -13.43 -3.86
C LEU A 32 3.79 -13.93 -3.78
N GLU A 33 3.98 -15.13 -3.21
CA GLU A 33 5.28 -15.79 -3.04
C GLU A 33 5.82 -16.32 -4.37
N GLU A 34 4.99 -17.02 -5.17
CA GLU A 34 5.36 -17.56 -6.48
C GLU A 34 5.91 -16.46 -7.40
N LYS A 35 5.26 -15.30 -7.41
CA LYS A 35 5.68 -14.13 -8.21
C LYS A 35 6.83 -13.34 -7.59
N GLN A 36 7.29 -13.73 -6.41
CA GLN A 36 8.31 -13.01 -5.64
C GLN A 36 7.97 -11.52 -5.51
N THR A 37 6.69 -11.21 -5.28
CA THR A 37 6.14 -9.84 -5.43
C THR A 37 6.88 -8.85 -4.53
N VAL A 38 7.04 -9.20 -3.25
CA VAL A 38 7.74 -8.34 -2.27
C VAL A 38 9.19 -8.09 -2.70
N LYS A 39 9.90 -9.12 -3.16
CA LYS A 39 11.28 -8.99 -3.65
C LYS A 39 11.36 -7.98 -4.81
N HIS A 40 10.52 -8.14 -5.83
CA HIS A 40 10.53 -7.26 -7.00
C HIS A 40 10.11 -5.82 -6.65
N MET A 41 9.18 -5.63 -5.70
CA MET A 41 8.82 -4.30 -5.19
C MET A 41 9.99 -3.64 -4.47
N THR A 42 10.72 -4.38 -3.62
CA THR A 42 11.91 -3.86 -2.94
C THR A 42 13.02 -3.49 -3.92
N GLU A 43 13.27 -4.33 -4.93
CA GLU A 43 14.23 -4.04 -6.00
C GLU A 43 13.83 -2.79 -6.79
N LEU A 44 12.54 -2.63 -7.13
CA LEU A 44 12.03 -1.44 -7.81
C LEU A 44 12.26 -0.17 -6.99
N VAL A 45 11.93 -0.19 -5.69
CA VAL A 45 12.13 0.97 -4.80
C VAL A 45 13.61 1.32 -4.67
N ALA A 46 14.48 0.33 -4.52
CA ALA A 46 15.93 0.56 -4.46
C ALA A 46 16.46 1.20 -5.75
N MET A 47 16.03 0.70 -6.91
CA MET A 47 16.45 1.24 -8.21
C MET A 47 15.88 2.62 -8.48
N ALA A 48 14.63 2.88 -8.08
CA ALA A 48 14.02 4.20 -8.17
C ALA A 48 14.88 5.25 -7.44
N ARG A 49 15.26 4.94 -6.20
CA ARG A 49 16.09 5.81 -5.36
C ARG A 49 17.49 6.01 -5.92
N LEU A 50 18.11 4.94 -6.42
CA LEU A 50 19.42 5.02 -7.09
C LEU A 50 19.41 5.98 -8.30
N HIS A 51 18.28 6.05 -9.00
CA HIS A 51 18.10 6.91 -10.18
C HIS A 51 17.37 8.23 -9.87
N HIS A 52 17.14 8.56 -8.60
CA HIS A 52 16.43 9.77 -8.17
C HIS A 52 15.02 9.90 -8.79
N ILE A 53 14.34 8.77 -9.01
CA ILE A 53 12.94 8.74 -9.41
C ILE A 53 12.08 8.88 -8.14
N PRO A 54 11.18 9.88 -8.05
CA PRO A 54 10.31 10.03 -6.90
C PRO A 54 9.26 8.92 -6.84
N ILE A 55 8.96 8.45 -5.63
CA ILE A 55 7.89 7.47 -5.38
C ILE A 55 6.70 8.15 -4.70
N PHE A 56 5.54 8.08 -5.33
CA PHE A 56 4.28 8.58 -4.79
C PHE A 56 3.46 7.44 -4.22
N TYR A 57 3.04 7.57 -2.96
CA TYR A 57 2.28 6.53 -2.27
C TYR A 57 0.78 6.85 -2.35
N GLY A 58 0.04 5.93 -2.97
CA GLY A 58 -1.41 5.88 -2.94
C GLY A 58 -1.81 4.85 -1.90
N LEU A 59 -2.21 5.30 -0.71
CA LEU A 59 -2.48 4.41 0.40
C LEU A 59 -3.98 4.18 0.60
N HIS A 60 -4.35 3.06 1.20
CA HIS A 60 -5.74 2.82 1.55
C HIS A 60 -6.10 3.60 2.80
N GLN A 61 -7.37 3.96 2.91
CA GLN A 61 -7.90 4.47 4.17
C GLN A 61 -7.82 3.40 5.25
N GLN A 62 -7.26 3.80 6.39
CA GLN A 62 -7.16 2.93 7.54
C GLN A 62 -8.54 2.80 8.19
N TRP A 63 -8.84 1.58 8.64
CA TRP A 63 -10.08 1.32 9.33
C TRP A 63 -10.00 1.83 10.76
N THR A 64 -11.04 2.54 11.19
CA THR A 64 -11.32 2.97 12.55
C THR A 64 -12.77 2.60 12.88
N PRO A 65 -13.18 2.57 14.17
CA PRO A 65 -14.58 2.35 14.53
C PRO A 65 -15.57 3.32 13.86
N ASN A 66 -15.10 4.50 13.44
CA ASN A 66 -15.91 5.55 12.83
C ASN A 66 -15.80 5.64 11.30
N SER A 67 -14.94 4.83 10.65
CA SER A 67 -14.63 4.97 9.20
C SER A 67 -15.85 4.96 8.28
N PHE A 68 -16.91 4.23 8.64
CA PHE A 68 -18.13 4.11 7.85
C PHE A 68 -19.38 4.56 8.61
N HIS A 69 -19.22 5.42 9.62
CA HIS A 69 -20.35 5.97 10.35
C HIS A 69 -21.29 6.72 9.39
N ASP A 70 -22.60 6.45 9.48
CA ASP A 70 -23.66 6.98 8.60
C ASP A 70 -23.58 6.65 7.11
N TRP A 71 -22.66 5.80 6.66
CA TRP A 71 -22.60 5.39 5.25
C TRP A 71 -23.80 4.51 4.90
N ARG A 72 -24.62 4.95 3.93
CA ARG A 72 -25.81 4.22 3.47
C ARG A 72 -25.56 3.27 2.30
N HIS A 73 -24.49 3.52 1.54
CA HIS A 73 -24.18 2.82 0.29
C HIS A 73 -22.70 2.42 0.25
N MET A 74 -22.33 1.50 1.14
CA MET A 74 -20.99 0.92 1.17
C MET A 74 -20.78 -0.01 -0.03
N THR A 75 -19.59 0.04 -0.65
CA THR A 75 -19.18 -0.98 -1.61
C THR A 75 -18.96 -2.32 -0.89
N PRO A 76 -18.96 -3.46 -1.61
CA PRO A 76 -18.61 -4.75 -1.02
C PRO A 76 -17.25 -4.74 -0.30
N ASN A 77 -16.28 -3.97 -0.80
CA ASN A 77 -14.97 -3.84 -0.16
C ASN A 77 -15.06 -3.08 1.17
N ASN A 78 -15.86 -2.01 1.26
CA ASN A 78 -16.06 -1.29 2.52
C ASN A 78 -16.75 -2.18 3.56
N VAL A 79 -17.75 -2.98 3.16
CA VAL A 79 -18.41 -3.95 4.06
C VAL A 79 -17.39 -4.98 4.57
N LYS A 80 -16.54 -5.51 3.68
CA LYS A 80 -15.47 -6.45 4.04
C LYS A 80 -14.45 -5.80 4.99
N GLN A 81 -14.05 -4.55 4.73
CA GLN A 81 -13.14 -3.80 5.59
C GLN A 81 -13.74 -3.61 6.98
N LYS A 82 -15.03 -3.28 7.07
CA LYS A 82 -15.73 -3.14 8.35
C LYS A 82 -15.76 -4.45 9.15
N HIS A 83 -15.92 -5.58 8.47
CA HIS A 83 -16.01 -6.89 9.12
C HIS A 83 -14.64 -7.44 9.56
N ILE A 84 -13.65 -7.41 8.66
CA ILE A 84 -12.31 -7.99 8.89
C ILE A 84 -11.38 -6.98 9.57
N ARG A 85 -11.69 -5.68 9.48
CA ARG A 85 -10.87 -4.57 9.98
C ARG A 85 -9.47 -4.58 9.37
N PHE A 86 -9.37 -4.84 8.07
CA PHE A 86 -8.08 -4.73 7.40
C PHE A 86 -7.67 -3.24 7.30
N PHE A 87 -6.36 -3.00 7.39
CA PHE A 87 -5.72 -1.69 7.58
C PHE A 87 -6.20 -0.97 8.85
N GLU A 88 -6.47 -1.69 9.94
CA GLU A 88 -6.90 -1.10 11.22
C GLU A 88 -5.84 -0.16 11.79
N GLU A 89 -6.23 1.10 12.03
CA GLU A 89 -5.32 2.17 12.45
C GLU A 89 -4.50 1.77 13.69
N GLY A 90 -3.19 2.05 13.65
CA GLY A 90 -2.27 1.77 14.74
C GLY A 90 -1.84 0.30 14.89
N THR A 91 -2.41 -0.61 14.10
CA THR A 91 -2.06 -2.04 14.17
C THR A 91 -0.89 -2.40 13.25
N PHE A 92 -0.39 -3.63 13.38
CA PHE A 92 0.63 -4.17 12.49
C PHE A 92 0.21 -4.15 11.01
N GLY A 93 -1.03 -4.55 10.73
CA GLY A 93 -1.55 -4.68 9.37
C GLY A 93 -1.63 -3.38 8.59
N SER A 94 -1.80 -2.24 9.27
CA SER A 94 -1.90 -0.91 8.65
C SER A 94 -0.56 -0.21 8.43
N ARG A 95 0.56 -0.83 8.85
CA ARG A 95 1.91 -0.29 8.62
C ARG A 95 2.34 -0.63 7.20
N ILE A 96 3.08 0.28 6.57
CA ILE A 96 3.77 -0.02 5.32
C ILE A 96 4.77 -1.14 5.60
N TYR A 97 4.89 -2.06 4.64
CA TYR A 97 5.79 -3.19 4.71
C TYR A 97 7.24 -2.70 4.85
N GLU A 98 8.02 -3.38 5.70
CA GLU A 98 9.38 -2.97 6.03
C GLU A 98 10.26 -2.88 4.78
N GLY A 99 10.96 -1.75 4.64
CA GLY A 99 11.81 -1.43 3.49
C GLY A 99 11.07 -0.76 2.33
N LEU A 100 9.73 -0.67 2.37
CA LEU A 100 8.93 0.02 1.37
C LEU A 100 8.40 1.37 1.86
N GLU A 101 8.80 1.84 3.06
CA GLU A 101 8.40 3.14 3.59
C GLU A 101 8.91 4.30 2.71
N PRO A 102 8.17 5.43 2.63
CA PRO A 102 8.61 6.61 1.89
C PRO A 102 9.92 7.17 2.47
N ASP A 103 10.83 7.56 1.59
CA ASP A 103 12.03 8.32 1.91
C ASP A 103 11.91 9.77 1.39
N PRO A 104 11.62 10.75 2.26
CA PRO A 104 11.49 12.15 1.85
C PRO A 104 12.75 12.72 1.19
N THR A 105 13.93 12.16 1.46
CA THR A 105 15.19 12.64 0.87
C THR A 105 15.33 12.27 -0.61
N ASN A 106 14.61 11.22 -1.06
CA ASN A 106 14.45 10.89 -2.48
C ASN A 106 13.32 11.70 -3.16
N GLY A 107 12.58 12.51 -2.40
CA GLY A 107 11.36 13.16 -2.89
C GLY A 107 10.14 12.25 -2.88
N ASP A 108 10.15 11.17 -2.09
CA ASP A 108 8.98 10.32 -1.92
C ASP A 108 7.88 11.08 -1.16
N VAL A 109 6.61 10.87 -1.56
CA VAL A 109 5.46 11.58 -0.98
C VAL A 109 4.29 10.63 -0.76
N VAL A 110 3.67 10.70 0.42
CA VAL A 110 2.34 10.13 0.63
C VAL A 110 1.30 11.11 0.13
N VAL A 111 0.68 10.81 -1.01
CA VAL A 111 -0.18 11.78 -1.71
C VAL A 111 -1.57 11.80 -1.11
N SER A 112 -2.20 10.63 -1.03
CA SER A 112 -3.60 10.52 -0.63
C SER A 112 -3.89 9.18 -0.01
N ARG A 113 -5.02 9.14 0.70
CA ARG A 113 -5.64 7.88 1.11
C ARG A 113 -6.96 7.68 0.38
N HIS A 114 -7.11 6.56 -0.31
CA HIS A 114 -8.31 6.22 -1.07
C HIS A 114 -9.20 5.22 -0.31
N TRP A 115 -10.51 5.31 -0.55
CA TRP A 115 -11.52 4.45 0.10
C TRP A 115 -11.84 3.17 -0.67
N ASN A 116 -11.49 3.12 -1.95
CA ASN A 116 -11.82 2.05 -2.87
C ASN A 116 -10.61 1.75 -3.75
N SER A 117 -10.63 0.59 -4.41
CA SER A 117 -9.57 0.11 -5.29
C SER A 117 -9.93 0.21 -6.77
N GLU A 118 -11.01 0.95 -7.10
CA GLU A 118 -11.55 1.15 -8.45
C GLU A 118 -11.67 2.62 -8.80
#